data_AF-A0A7Y4HL97-F1
#
_entry.id   AF-A0A7Y4HL97-F1
#
_cell.length_a   1.000
_cell.length_b   1.000
_cell.length_c   1.000
_cell.angle_alpha   90.00
_cell.angle_beta   90.00
_cell.angle_gamma   90.00
#
_symmetry.space_group_name_H-M   'P 1'
#
loop_
_entity.id
_entity.type
_entity.pdbx_description
1 polymer ?
#
loop_
_entity_poly.entity_id
_entity_poly.type
_entity_poly.pdbx_seq_one_letter_code
_entity_poly.pdbx_strand_id
1 'polypeptide(L)'
;MWQRFKRAMRSFAGFFVSSIEDPELILEQNVRDLNDQVPKMNESIAMVRANVTLLEKENAKYQDDVRSLTAKVKAAIQAGRDDLAAQYASKLQIEKDALARNEQQLATARQAYEKALSVKKAFMREKERKTQEAMNAIREARRAKWQAKVADTMESFTVAGIDSTHDEMLRKVQEKSAINEARMQMALESVDHTAASIEEEAEKIQANELVKQFKMEMGLVSSPAPVSEVGSGPEKTIGKKVGVE
;
A
#
# COMPACT_ATOMS: atom_id res chain seq x y z
N MET A 1 9.16 22.82 -3.67
CA MET A 1 8.58 21.45 -3.65
C MET A 1 7.31 21.34 -2.79
N TRP A 2 7.30 21.83 -1.55
CA TRP A 2 6.11 21.83 -0.68
C TRP A 2 4.85 22.49 -1.28
N GLN A 3 5.01 23.59 -2.02
CA GLN A 3 3.90 24.22 -2.75
C GLN A 3 3.34 23.34 -3.87
N ARG A 4 4.19 22.50 -4.49
CA ARG A 4 3.76 21.53 -5.52
C ARG A 4 2.96 20.39 -4.86
N PHE A 5 3.38 19.93 -3.68
CA PHE A 5 2.62 18.97 -2.86
C PHE A 5 1.27 19.55 -2.42
N LYS A 6 1.24 20.77 -1.88
CA LYS A 6 -0.03 21.44 -1.52
C LYS A 6 -0.96 21.62 -2.72
N ARG A 7 -0.42 21.97 -3.89
CA ARG A 7 -1.21 22.12 -5.12
C ARG A 7 -1.74 20.78 -5.62
N ALA A 8 -0.93 19.71 -5.60
CA ALA A 8 -1.38 18.35 -5.91
C ALA A 8 -2.48 17.91 -4.94
N MET A 9 -2.31 18.19 -3.65
CA MET A 9 -3.30 17.94 -2.61
C MET A 9 -4.61 18.71 -2.81
N ARG A 10 -4.54 19.99 -3.22
CA ARG A 10 -5.71 20.83 -3.48
C ARG A 10 -6.41 20.47 -4.80
N SER A 11 -5.69 20.00 -5.81
CA SER A 11 -6.29 19.53 -7.07
C SER A 11 -7.10 18.24 -6.89
N PHE A 12 -6.81 17.41 -5.88
CA PHE A 12 -7.64 16.23 -5.58
C PHE A 12 -9.05 16.59 -5.12
N ALA A 13 -9.28 17.79 -4.56
CA ALA A 13 -10.59 18.20 -4.06
C ALA A 13 -11.52 18.76 -5.14
N GLY A 14 -11.05 18.98 -6.37
CA GLY A 14 -11.74 19.81 -7.36
C GLY A 14 -12.24 19.12 -8.64
N PHE A 15 -12.10 17.80 -8.78
CA PHE A 15 -12.46 17.11 -10.03
C PHE A 15 -13.85 16.48 -9.92
N PHE A 16 -14.89 17.29 -10.09
CA PHE A 16 -16.24 16.83 -10.44
C PHE A 16 -16.63 17.54 -11.73
N VAL A 17 -16.42 16.89 -12.87
CA VAL A 17 -16.97 17.34 -14.15
C VAL A 17 -18.13 16.42 -14.48
N SER A 18 -19.32 17.02 -14.53
CA SER A 18 -20.55 16.38 -14.98
C SER A 18 -20.52 16.21 -16.50
N SER A 19 -20.45 14.96 -16.97
CA SER A 19 -20.86 14.61 -18.33
C SER A 19 -22.21 13.92 -18.25
N ILE A 20 -23.18 14.60 -18.86
CA ILE A 20 -24.60 14.34 -18.94
C ILE A 20 -24.82 13.17 -19.90
N GLU A 21 -25.18 11.98 -19.40
CA GLU A 21 -26.09 11.06 -20.13
C GLU A 21 -26.46 9.80 -19.34
N ASP A 22 -25.59 9.23 -18.48
CA ASP A 22 -25.94 8.04 -17.69
C ASP A 22 -25.36 8.10 -16.26
N PRO A 23 -26.19 8.06 -15.20
CA PRO A 23 -25.73 8.16 -13.81
C PRO A 23 -24.82 6.99 -13.38
N GLU A 24 -25.01 5.80 -13.96
CA GLU A 24 -24.13 4.64 -13.74
C GLU A 24 -22.71 4.92 -14.23
N LEU A 25 -22.57 5.48 -15.44
CA LEU A 25 -21.29 5.76 -16.07
C LEU A 25 -20.49 6.81 -15.29
N ILE A 26 -21.18 7.79 -14.70
CA ILE A 26 -20.57 8.81 -13.83
C ILE A 26 -19.99 8.17 -12.56
N LEU A 27 -20.73 7.25 -11.94
CA LEU A 27 -20.28 6.57 -10.72
C LEU A 27 -19.09 5.65 -11.01
N GLU A 28 -19.12 4.89 -12.12
CA GLU A 28 -17.99 4.08 -12.57
C GLU A 28 -16.75 4.94 -12.85
N GLN A 29 -16.93 6.09 -13.52
CA GLN A 29 -15.84 7.02 -13.78
C GLN A 29 -15.27 7.61 -12.49
N ASN A 30 -16.11 7.95 -11.51
CA ASN A 30 -15.64 8.46 -10.22
C ASN A 30 -14.77 7.42 -9.49
N VAL A 31 -15.20 6.16 -9.46
CA VAL A 31 -14.39 5.06 -8.89
C VAL A 31 -13.07 4.90 -9.63
N ARG A 32 -13.06 4.98 -10.97
CA ARG A 32 -11.84 4.97 -11.78
C ARG A 32 -10.92 6.13 -11.45
N ASP A 33 -11.45 7.35 -11.39
CA ASP A 33 -10.68 8.56 -11.05
C ASP A 33 -10.06 8.48 -9.66
N LEU A 34 -10.80 7.95 -8.67
CA LEU A 34 -10.28 7.72 -7.32
C LEU A 34 -9.16 6.67 -7.31
N ASN A 35 -9.27 5.60 -8.11
CA ASN A 35 -8.22 4.61 -8.29
C ASN A 35 -6.96 5.23 -8.91
N ASP A 36 -7.11 6.04 -9.96
CA ASP A 36 -6.02 6.69 -10.68
C ASP A 36 -5.26 7.75 -9.86
N GLN A 37 -5.87 8.23 -8.78
CA GLN A 37 -5.23 9.15 -7.83
C GLN A 37 -4.27 8.46 -6.87
N VAL A 38 -4.46 7.17 -6.57
CA VAL A 38 -3.62 6.42 -5.64
C VAL A 38 -2.15 6.36 -6.08
N PRO A 39 -1.82 6.02 -7.35
CA PRO A 39 -0.45 6.05 -7.83
C PRO A 39 0.21 7.44 -7.72
N LYS A 40 -0.50 8.51 -8.10
CA LYS A 40 0.00 9.89 -8.04
C LYS A 40 0.30 10.35 -6.62
N MET A 41 -0.54 9.95 -5.67
CA MET A 41 -0.31 10.21 -4.25
C MET A 41 0.89 9.42 -3.71
N ASN A 42 1.03 8.14 -4.10
CA ASN A 42 2.18 7.33 -3.72
C ASN A 42 3.50 7.93 -4.23
N GLU A 43 3.53 8.39 -5.48
CA GLU A 43 4.69 9.07 -6.05
C GLU A 43 5.05 10.34 -5.26
N SER A 44 4.05 11.16 -4.92
CA SER A 44 4.24 12.37 -4.12
C SER A 44 4.80 12.06 -2.72
N ILE A 45 4.30 11.00 -2.07
CA ILE A 45 4.80 10.53 -0.77
C ILE A 45 6.23 10.00 -0.89
N ALA A 46 6.55 9.29 -1.96
CA ALA A 46 7.90 8.81 -2.24
C ALA A 46 8.89 9.97 -2.41
N MET A 47 8.50 11.05 -3.09
CA MET A 47 9.33 12.26 -3.18
C MET A 47 9.60 12.90 -1.81
N VAL A 48 8.58 12.97 -0.95
CA VAL A 48 8.76 13.47 0.42
C VAL A 48 9.67 12.55 1.23
N ARG A 49 9.51 11.23 1.09
CA ARG A 49 10.39 10.24 1.73
C ARG A 49 11.83 10.37 1.26
N ALA A 50 12.05 10.55 -0.05
CA ALA A 50 13.37 10.75 -0.61
C ALA A 50 14.07 11.98 -0.01
N ASN A 51 13.33 13.09 0.17
CA ASN A 51 13.85 14.27 0.84
C ASN A 51 14.23 14.00 2.31
N VAL A 52 13.39 13.25 3.04
CA VAL A 52 13.73 12.82 4.41
C VAL A 52 15.00 11.98 4.41
N THR A 53 15.12 11.00 3.52
CA THR A 53 16.30 10.13 3.44
C THR A 53 17.57 10.89 3.06
N LEU A 54 17.48 11.90 2.19
CA LEU A 54 18.61 12.77 1.87
C LEU A 54 19.07 13.54 3.11
N LEU A 55 18.15 14.19 3.83
CA LEU A 55 18.45 14.91 5.06
C LEU A 55 19.02 13.98 6.14
N GLU A 56 18.53 12.75 6.26
CA GLU A 56 19.07 11.73 7.18
C GLU A 56 20.53 11.39 6.84
N LYS A 57 20.86 11.21 5.56
CA LYS A 57 22.24 10.96 5.11
C LYS A 57 23.16 12.14 5.36
N GLU A 58 22.70 13.36 5.06
CA GLU A 58 23.46 14.57 5.33
C GLU A 58 23.69 14.76 6.84
N ASN A 59 22.69 14.45 7.66
CA ASN A 59 22.79 14.54 9.12
C ASN A 59 23.83 13.55 9.65
N ALA A 60 23.79 12.29 9.20
CA ALA A 60 24.80 11.29 9.54
C ALA A 60 26.22 11.77 9.17
N LYS A 61 26.39 12.35 7.97
CA LYS A 61 27.66 12.93 7.54
C LYS A 61 28.14 14.05 8.48
N TYR A 62 27.27 15.01 8.80
CA TYR A 62 27.62 16.10 9.72
C TYR A 62 27.99 15.57 11.12
N GLN A 63 27.31 14.53 11.62
CA GLN A 63 27.68 13.91 12.88
C GLN A 63 29.07 13.27 12.82
N ASP A 64 29.41 12.59 11.72
CA ASP A 64 30.76 12.04 11.50
C ASP A 64 31.82 13.13 11.44
N ASP A 65 31.56 14.21 10.71
CA ASP A 65 32.47 15.35 10.57
C ASP A 65 32.69 16.04 11.92
N VAL A 66 31.62 16.26 12.70
CA VAL A 66 31.69 16.80 14.07
C VAL A 66 32.51 15.88 14.99
N ARG A 67 32.30 14.55 14.93
CA ARG A 67 33.10 13.58 15.71
C ARG A 67 34.58 13.64 15.33
N SER A 68 34.88 13.61 14.03
CA SER A 68 36.24 13.63 13.48
C SER A 68 36.97 14.93 13.84
N LEU A 69 36.33 16.08 13.64
CA LEU A 69 36.89 17.38 13.97
C LEU A 69 37.10 17.53 15.48
N THR A 70 36.17 17.03 16.31
CA THR A 70 36.34 17.03 17.77
C THR A 70 37.57 16.22 18.18
N ALA A 71 37.80 15.05 17.59
CA ALA A 71 39.00 14.26 17.83
C ALA A 71 40.28 14.99 17.40
N LYS A 72 40.27 15.65 16.23
CA LYS A 72 41.40 16.44 15.72
C LYS A 72 41.72 17.65 16.61
N VAL A 73 40.70 18.36 17.10
CA VAL A 73 40.87 19.45 18.06
C VAL A 73 41.56 18.94 19.33
N LYS A 74 41.06 17.85 19.92
CA LYS A 74 41.66 17.26 21.13
C LYS A 74 43.12 16.86 20.91
N ALA A 75 43.43 16.22 19.79
CA ALA A 75 44.79 15.82 19.45
C ALA A 75 45.72 17.01 19.25
N ALA A 76 45.26 18.08 18.59
CA ALA A 76 46.05 19.30 18.38
C ALA A 76 46.38 20.01 19.71
N ILE A 77 45.41 20.09 20.64
CA ILE A 77 45.62 20.64 21.98
C ILE A 77 46.64 19.79 22.76
N GLN A 78 46.51 18.47 22.74
CA GLN A 78 47.45 17.57 23.41
C GLN A 78 48.88 17.68 22.85
N ALA A 79 49.01 17.98 21.55
CA ALA A 79 50.29 18.20 20.90
C ALA A 79 50.86 19.62 21.09
N GLY A 80 50.18 20.50 21.85
CA GLY A 80 50.60 21.88 22.08
C GLY A 80 50.54 22.76 20.82
N ARG A 81 49.76 22.37 19.81
CA ARG A 81 49.59 23.12 18.55
C ARG A 81 48.30 23.91 18.57
N ASP A 82 48.31 25.01 19.33
CA ASP A 82 47.13 25.84 19.56
C ASP A 82 46.61 26.52 18.28
N ASP A 83 47.51 26.81 17.34
CA ASP A 83 47.20 27.34 16.01
C ASP A 83 46.34 26.36 15.18
N LEU A 84 46.69 25.07 15.17
CA LEU A 84 45.92 24.03 14.50
C LEU A 84 44.62 23.71 15.27
N ALA A 85 44.67 23.72 16.60
CA ALA A 85 43.49 23.53 17.43
C ALA A 85 42.43 24.61 17.15
N ALA A 86 42.83 25.88 17.06
CA ALA A 86 41.95 26.99 16.73
C ALA A 86 41.30 26.83 15.34
N GLN A 87 42.08 26.42 14.34
CA GLN A 87 41.54 26.16 12.99
C GLN A 87 40.53 25.01 12.96
N TYR A 88 40.83 23.89 13.60
CA TYR A 88 39.89 22.76 13.68
C TYR A 88 38.65 23.11 14.51
N ALA A 89 38.80 23.91 15.57
CA ALA A 89 37.68 24.36 16.40
C ALA A 89 36.73 25.29 15.63
N SER A 90 37.27 26.20 14.81
CA SER A 90 36.46 27.05 13.93
C SER A 90 35.66 26.22 12.92
N LYS A 91 36.29 25.23 12.27
CA LYS A 91 35.59 24.29 11.38
C LYS A 91 34.53 23.47 12.12
N LEU A 92 34.85 22.98 13.30
CA LEU A 92 33.92 22.24 14.16
C LEU A 92 32.67 23.06 14.47
N GLN A 93 32.83 24.36 14.77
CA GLN A 93 31.70 25.24 15.05
C GLN A 93 30.78 25.37 13.81
N ILE A 94 31.36 25.58 12.63
CA ILE A 94 30.60 25.68 11.38
C ILE A 94 29.81 24.39 11.11
N GLU A 95 30.44 23.22 11.29
CA GLU A 95 29.79 21.92 11.09
C GLU A 95 28.71 21.65 12.14
N LYS A 96 28.89 22.07 13.40
CA LYS A 96 27.84 21.98 14.43
C LYS A 96 26.64 22.84 14.08
N ASP A 97 26.86 24.05 13.59
CA ASP A 97 25.76 24.93 13.18
C ASP A 97 25.04 24.37 11.94
N ALA A 98 25.77 23.73 11.02
CA ALA A 98 25.20 23.03 9.88
C ALA A 98 24.37 21.82 10.31
N LEU A 99 24.88 21.01 11.25
CA LEU A 99 24.17 19.89 11.85
C LEU A 99 22.85 20.33 12.48
N ALA A 100 22.87 21.38 13.32
CA ALA A 100 21.66 21.88 13.99
C ALA A 100 20.60 22.38 12.99
N ARG A 101 21.01 23.09 11.93
CA ARG A 101 20.10 23.50 10.85
C ARG A 101 19.51 22.29 10.13
N ASN A 102 20.32 21.28 9.83
CA ASN A 102 19.86 20.07 9.16
C ASN A 102 18.90 19.26 10.05
N GLU A 103 19.18 19.13 11.35
CA GLU A 103 18.27 18.49 12.31
C GLU A 103 16.88 19.14 12.32
N GLN A 104 16.82 20.47 12.31
CA GLN A 104 15.54 21.20 12.24
C GLN A 104 14.80 20.94 10.91
N GLN A 105 15.52 20.93 9.79
CA GLN A 105 14.94 20.61 8.48
C GLN A 105 14.44 19.17 8.43
N LEU A 106 15.20 18.22 8.97
CA LEU A 106 14.86 16.82 9.04
C LEU A 106 13.60 16.60 9.91
N ALA A 107 13.50 17.25 11.06
CA ALA A 107 12.32 17.18 11.91
C ALA A 107 11.07 17.66 11.17
N THR A 108 11.18 18.79 10.47
CA THR A 108 10.08 19.35 9.65
C THR A 108 9.70 18.40 8.50
N ALA A 109 10.69 17.80 7.83
CA ALA A 109 10.48 16.87 6.73
C ALA A 109 9.81 15.57 7.21
N ARG A 110 10.19 15.04 8.39
CA ARG A 110 9.56 13.87 9.01
C ARG A 110 8.10 14.14 9.35
N GLN A 111 7.79 15.30 9.95
CA GLN A 111 6.40 15.69 10.20
C GLN A 111 5.58 15.82 8.91
N ALA A 112 6.18 16.37 7.84
CA ALA A 112 5.52 16.46 6.55
C ALA A 112 5.25 15.08 5.94
N TYR A 113 6.19 14.14 6.07
CA TYR A 113 6.03 12.75 5.63
C TYR A 113 4.91 12.04 6.40
N GLU A 114 4.89 12.15 7.72
CA GLU A 114 3.84 11.56 8.56
C GLU A 114 2.45 12.12 8.22
N LYS A 115 2.35 13.44 8.04
CA LYS A 115 1.11 14.07 7.56
C LYS A 115 0.70 13.52 6.21
N ALA A 116 1.62 13.35 5.26
CA ALA A 116 1.31 12.77 3.96
C ALA A 116 0.78 11.32 4.06
N LEU A 117 1.32 10.51 4.97
CA LEU A 117 0.79 9.16 5.25
C LEU A 117 -0.61 9.19 5.86
N SER A 118 -0.86 10.10 6.81
CA SER A 118 -2.18 10.26 7.43
C SER A 118 -3.24 10.68 6.41
N VAL A 119 -2.88 11.58 5.50
CA VAL A 119 -3.71 12.01 4.37
C VAL A 119 -4.00 10.85 3.42
N LYS A 120 -3.00 10.05 3.06
CA LYS A 120 -3.22 8.83 2.26
C LYS A 120 -4.18 7.87 2.95
N LYS A 121 -4.03 7.66 4.26
CA LYS A 121 -4.94 6.79 5.03
C LYS A 121 -6.38 7.31 5.00
N ALA A 122 -6.57 8.60 5.20
CA ALA A 122 -7.88 9.24 5.12
C ALA A 122 -8.47 9.14 3.71
N PHE A 123 -7.66 9.39 2.67
CA PHE A 123 -8.07 9.25 1.28
C PHE A 123 -8.49 7.81 0.95
N MET A 124 -7.74 6.80 1.39
CA MET A 124 -8.09 5.41 1.12
C MET A 124 -9.41 5.01 1.78
N ARG A 125 -9.67 5.48 3.01
CA ARG A 125 -10.97 5.26 3.68
C ARG A 125 -12.13 5.92 2.93
N GLU A 126 -11.92 7.16 2.51
CA GLU A 126 -12.95 7.92 1.78
C GLU A 126 -13.21 7.33 0.38
N LYS A 127 -12.14 6.90 -0.29
CA LYS A 127 -12.22 6.15 -1.55
C LYS A 127 -13.06 4.89 -1.37
N GLU A 128 -12.78 4.10 -0.35
CA GLU A 128 -13.50 2.86 -0.07
C GLU A 128 -14.99 3.13 0.14
N ARG A 129 -15.30 4.11 1.02
CA ARG A 129 -16.68 4.55 1.28
C ARG A 129 -17.40 4.97 0.00
N LYS A 130 -16.80 5.83 -0.81
CA LYS A 130 -17.39 6.30 -2.08
C LYS A 130 -17.51 5.19 -3.12
N THR A 131 -16.57 4.26 -3.15
CA THR A 131 -16.61 3.11 -4.05
C THR A 131 -17.78 2.21 -3.69
N GLN A 132 -17.98 1.93 -2.40
CA GLN A 132 -19.11 1.14 -1.93
C GLN A 132 -20.45 1.83 -2.23
N GLU A 133 -20.55 3.13 -1.97
CA GLU A 133 -21.75 3.92 -2.29
C GLU A 133 -22.05 3.91 -3.79
N ALA A 134 -21.03 4.11 -4.64
CA ALA A 134 -21.15 4.04 -6.08
C ALA A 134 -21.61 2.64 -6.56
N MET A 135 -21.00 1.57 -6.04
CA MET A 135 -21.38 0.20 -6.39
C MET A 135 -22.80 -0.14 -5.96
N ASN A 136 -23.24 0.33 -4.79
CA ASN A 136 -24.62 0.15 -4.33
C ASN A 136 -25.61 0.86 -5.28
N ALA A 137 -25.34 2.12 -5.62
CA ALA A 137 -26.18 2.89 -6.52
C ALA A 137 -26.21 2.32 -7.94
N ILE A 138 -25.07 1.83 -8.46
CA ILE A 138 -25.01 1.14 -9.76
C ILE A 138 -25.88 -0.14 -9.75
N ARG A 139 -25.83 -0.93 -8.66
CA ARG A 139 -26.67 -2.12 -8.52
C ARG A 139 -28.16 -1.78 -8.51
N GLU A 140 -28.54 -0.74 -7.79
CA GLU A 140 -29.93 -0.27 -7.72
C GLU A 140 -30.42 0.27 -9.06
N ALA A 141 -29.62 1.09 -9.74
CA ALA A 141 -29.92 1.60 -11.08
C ALA A 141 -30.09 0.45 -12.10
N ARG A 142 -29.19 -0.54 -12.07
CA ARG A 142 -29.28 -1.72 -12.94
C ARG A 142 -30.53 -2.55 -12.67
N ARG A 143 -30.91 -2.69 -11.39
CA ARG A 143 -32.16 -3.36 -10.99
C ARG A 143 -33.39 -2.61 -11.47
N ALA A 144 -33.41 -1.29 -11.34
CA ALA A 144 -34.50 -0.45 -11.83
C ALA A 144 -34.64 -0.52 -13.35
N LYS A 145 -33.52 -0.45 -14.09
CA LYS A 145 -33.48 -0.65 -15.56
C LYS A 145 -34.03 -2.03 -15.96
N TRP A 146 -33.69 -3.08 -15.21
CA TRP A 146 -34.22 -4.42 -15.45
C TRP A 146 -35.73 -4.49 -15.19
N GLN A 147 -36.21 -3.95 -14.08
CA GLN A 147 -37.64 -3.91 -13.74
C GLN A 147 -38.45 -3.15 -14.80
N ALA A 148 -37.98 -1.98 -15.24
CA ALA A 148 -38.60 -1.22 -16.32
C ALA A 148 -38.65 -2.03 -17.62
N LYS A 149 -37.54 -2.66 -18.02
CA LYS A 149 -37.50 -3.49 -19.23
C LYS A 149 -38.45 -4.68 -19.16
N VAL A 150 -38.58 -5.32 -17.98
CA VAL A 150 -39.57 -6.38 -17.77
C VAL A 150 -40.99 -5.83 -17.90
N ALA A 151 -41.28 -4.68 -17.28
CA ALA A 151 -42.59 -4.03 -17.37
C ALA A 151 -42.96 -3.65 -18.82
N ASP A 152 -42.05 -3.03 -19.57
CA ASP A 152 -42.27 -2.67 -20.99
C ASP A 152 -42.51 -3.91 -21.86
N THR A 153 -41.78 -5.01 -21.60
CA THR A 153 -42.07 -6.27 -22.27
C THR A 153 -43.46 -6.79 -21.88
N MET A 154 -43.83 -6.74 -20.60
CA MET A 154 -45.16 -7.17 -20.16
C MET A 154 -46.28 -6.34 -20.79
N GLU A 155 -46.14 -5.01 -20.87
CA GLU A 155 -47.10 -4.11 -21.52
C GLU A 155 -47.23 -4.43 -23.02
N SER A 156 -46.11 -4.57 -23.73
CA SER A 156 -46.12 -4.93 -25.16
C SER A 156 -46.69 -6.33 -25.43
N PHE A 157 -46.51 -7.29 -24.51
CA PHE A 157 -47.13 -8.61 -24.59
C PHE A 157 -48.62 -8.61 -24.22
N THR A 158 -49.09 -7.74 -23.33
CA THR A 158 -50.53 -7.64 -22.96
C THR A 158 -51.41 -7.05 -24.06
N VAL A 159 -50.85 -6.22 -24.95
CA VAL A 159 -51.59 -5.64 -26.11
C VAL A 159 -51.77 -6.67 -27.24
N ALA A 160 -50.91 -7.68 -27.33
CA ALA A 160 -51.02 -8.78 -28.28
C ALA A 160 -51.61 -10.03 -27.59
N GLY A 161 -52.92 -10.01 -27.32
CA GLY A 161 -53.60 -11.05 -26.55
C GLY A 161 -53.28 -12.49 -26.95
N ILE A 162 -52.52 -13.20 -26.11
CA ILE A 162 -52.28 -14.65 -26.17
C ILE A 162 -52.18 -15.18 -24.72
N ASP A 163 -53.30 -15.59 -24.15
CA ASP A 163 -53.45 -15.96 -22.72
C ASP A 163 -52.78 -17.28 -22.31
N SER A 164 -52.40 -18.18 -23.24
CA SER A 164 -51.83 -19.49 -22.88
C SER A 164 -50.31 -19.55 -22.90
N THR A 165 -49.64 -18.70 -23.69
CA THR A 165 -48.17 -18.59 -23.69
C THR A 165 -47.66 -17.62 -22.64
N HIS A 166 -48.55 -16.85 -22.02
CA HIS A 166 -48.21 -15.83 -21.02
C HIS A 166 -47.57 -16.45 -19.76
N ASP A 167 -48.18 -17.48 -19.16
CA ASP A 167 -47.68 -18.12 -17.93
C ASP A 167 -46.33 -18.83 -18.12
N GLU A 168 -46.14 -19.52 -19.26
CA GLU A 168 -44.87 -20.21 -19.53
C GLU A 168 -43.74 -19.22 -19.79
N MET A 169 -44.04 -18.11 -20.45
CA MET A 169 -43.08 -17.01 -20.66
C MET A 169 -42.81 -16.25 -19.36
N LEU A 170 -43.81 -16.04 -18.51
CA LEU A 170 -43.65 -15.42 -17.19
C LEU A 170 -42.72 -16.25 -16.31
N ARG A 171 -42.90 -17.57 -16.29
CA ARG A 171 -42.02 -18.50 -15.58
C ARG A 171 -40.59 -18.46 -16.13
N LYS A 172 -40.42 -18.44 -17.46
CA LYS A 172 -39.09 -18.34 -18.10
C LYS A 172 -38.40 -17.00 -17.85
N VAL A 173 -39.15 -15.90 -17.78
CA VAL A 173 -38.60 -14.57 -17.48
C VAL A 173 -38.21 -14.47 -16.00
N GLN A 174 -39.05 -14.97 -15.09
CA GLN A 174 -38.72 -15.04 -13.66
C GLN A 174 -37.51 -15.94 -13.41
N GLU A 175 -37.42 -17.09 -14.08
CA GLU A 175 -36.28 -17.99 -14.02
C GLU A 175 -35.00 -17.32 -14.54
N LYS A 176 -35.05 -16.67 -15.72
CA LYS A 176 -33.88 -15.93 -16.25
C LYS A 176 -33.49 -14.74 -15.37
N SER A 177 -34.46 -14.03 -14.79
CA SER A 177 -34.23 -12.93 -13.86
C SER A 177 -33.54 -13.45 -12.59
N ALA A 178 -34.06 -14.52 -11.99
CA ALA A 178 -33.48 -15.15 -10.82
C ALA A 178 -32.07 -15.70 -11.08
N ILE A 179 -31.83 -16.32 -12.24
CA ILE A 179 -30.50 -16.80 -12.65
C ILE A 179 -29.52 -15.63 -12.82
N ASN A 180 -29.95 -14.52 -13.43
CA ASN A 180 -29.10 -13.34 -13.62
C ASN A 180 -28.82 -12.63 -12.29
N GLU A 181 -29.80 -12.55 -11.41
CA GLU A 181 -29.65 -12.02 -10.04
C GLU A 181 -28.70 -12.88 -9.21
N ALA A 182 -28.86 -14.21 -9.26
CA ALA A 182 -27.98 -15.16 -8.61
C ALA A 182 -26.55 -15.10 -9.17
N ARG A 183 -26.37 -14.96 -10.50
CA ARG A 183 -25.04 -14.77 -11.11
C ARG A 183 -24.38 -13.48 -10.66
N MET A 184 -25.15 -12.41 -10.49
CA MET A 184 -24.62 -11.13 -10.01
C MET A 184 -24.27 -11.21 -8.52
N GLN A 185 -25.09 -11.87 -7.70
CA GLN A 185 -24.76 -12.14 -6.30
C GLN A 185 -23.51 -13.01 -6.16
N MET A 186 -23.38 -14.10 -6.92
CA MET A 186 -22.18 -14.94 -6.91
C MET A 186 -20.92 -14.19 -7.38
N ALA A 187 -21.03 -13.29 -8.36
CA ALA A 187 -19.90 -12.47 -8.80
C ALA A 187 -19.45 -11.49 -7.70
N LEU A 188 -20.38 -10.95 -6.91
CA LEU A 188 -20.08 -10.09 -5.76
C LEU A 188 -19.50 -10.91 -4.59
N GLU A 189 -20.09 -12.07 -4.32
CA GLU A 189 -19.63 -13.00 -3.28
C GLU A 189 -18.23 -13.55 -3.60
N SER A 190 -17.86 -13.66 -4.89
CA SER A 190 -16.48 -14.02 -5.27
C SER A 190 -15.46 -12.91 -4.98
N VAL A 191 -15.86 -11.64 -5.01
CA VAL A 191 -15.02 -10.51 -4.60
C VAL A 191 -14.90 -10.48 -3.07
N ASP A 192 -15.99 -10.71 -2.34
CA ASP A 192 -15.96 -10.85 -0.88
C ASP A 192 -15.20 -12.09 -0.40
N HIS A 193 -15.26 -13.21 -1.13
CA HIS A 193 -14.48 -14.41 -0.81
C HIS A 193 -12.97 -14.16 -0.94
N THR A 194 -12.53 -13.29 -1.86
CA THR A 194 -11.11 -12.89 -1.91
C THR A 194 -10.72 -12.01 -0.71
N ALA A 195 -11.61 -11.13 -0.24
CA ALA A 195 -11.38 -10.34 0.96
C ALA A 195 -11.37 -11.20 2.24
N ALA A 196 -12.33 -12.12 2.37
CA ALA A 196 -12.42 -13.07 3.48
C ALA A 196 -11.23 -14.04 3.51
N SER A 197 -10.76 -14.53 2.35
CA SER A 197 -9.55 -15.36 2.30
C SER A 197 -8.29 -14.58 2.66
N ILE A 198 -8.22 -13.29 2.31
CA ILE A 198 -7.11 -12.42 2.71
C ILE A 198 -7.14 -12.17 4.23
N GLU A 199 -8.33 -12.03 4.82
CA GLU A 199 -8.49 -11.86 6.27
C GLU A 199 -8.14 -13.16 7.02
N GLU A 200 -8.58 -14.33 6.54
CA GLU A 200 -8.21 -15.64 7.09
C GLU A 200 -6.69 -15.91 6.95
N GLU A 201 -6.07 -15.55 5.82
CA GLU A 201 -4.63 -15.62 5.65
C GLU A 201 -3.88 -14.66 6.59
N ALA A 202 -4.40 -13.44 6.79
CA ALA A 202 -3.83 -12.47 7.71
C ALA A 202 -3.92 -12.94 9.17
N GLU A 203 -5.03 -13.55 9.58
CA GLU A 203 -5.21 -14.17 10.89
C GLU A 203 -4.25 -15.35 11.08
N LYS A 204 -4.06 -16.18 10.05
CA LYS A 204 -3.13 -17.32 10.09
C LYS A 204 -1.67 -16.86 10.18
N ILE A 205 -1.30 -15.77 9.51
CA ILE A 205 0.03 -15.15 9.63
C ILE A 205 0.23 -14.59 11.03
N GLN A 206 -0.76 -13.89 11.60
CA GLN A 206 -0.72 -13.38 12.97
C GLN A 206 -0.61 -14.51 14.00
N ALA A 207 -1.39 -15.59 13.85
CA ALA A 207 -1.34 -16.75 14.72
C ALA A 207 0.04 -17.43 14.67
N ASN A 208 0.63 -17.57 13.48
CA ASN A 208 1.97 -18.12 13.31
C ASN A 208 3.05 -17.24 13.95
N GLU A 209 2.94 -15.91 13.84
CA GLU A 209 3.87 -14.98 14.50
C GLU A 209 3.71 -15.01 16.02
N LEU A 210 2.49 -15.14 16.54
CA LEU A 210 2.22 -15.29 17.98
C LEU A 210 2.84 -16.59 18.53
N VAL A 211 2.68 -17.70 17.81
CA VAL A 211 3.32 -18.98 18.15
C VAL A 211 4.84 -18.88 18.10
N LYS A 212 5.38 -18.13 17.14
CA LYS A 212 6.83 -17.88 17.04
C LYS A 212 7.33 -17.06 18.22
N GLN A 213 6.61 -16.02 18.63
CA GLN A 213 6.91 -15.25 19.84
C GLN A 213 6.87 -16.11 21.10
N PHE A 214 5.85 -16.96 21.24
CA PHE A 214 5.76 -17.90 22.36
C PHE A 214 6.90 -18.93 22.35
N LYS A 215 7.33 -19.42 21.18
CA LYS A 215 8.49 -20.31 21.04
C LYS A 215 9.81 -19.61 21.36
N MET A 216 9.93 -18.31 21.11
CA MET A 216 11.08 -17.49 21.52
C MET A 216 11.09 -17.28 23.04
N GLU A 217 9.94 -17.00 23.66
CA GLU A 217 9.79 -16.88 25.12
C GLU A 217 10.05 -18.20 25.87
N MET A 218 9.68 -19.34 25.26
CA MET A 218 9.94 -20.69 25.77
C MET A 218 11.38 -21.19 25.48
N GLY A 219 12.24 -20.37 24.87
CA GLY A 219 13.66 -20.68 24.66
C GLY A 219 13.96 -21.76 23.59
N LEU A 220 13.02 -22.04 22.68
CA LEU A 220 13.11 -23.17 21.72
C LEU A 220 13.59 -22.78 20.31
N VAL A 221 14.11 -21.56 20.10
CA VAL A 221 14.68 -21.17 18.80
C VAL A 221 16.05 -20.52 18.98
N SER A 222 17.10 -21.29 18.69
CA SER A 222 18.45 -20.79 18.47
C SER A 222 18.53 -20.01 17.14
N SER A 223 19.28 -18.91 17.15
CA SER A 223 19.62 -18.04 16.01
C SER A 223 20.08 -18.84 14.76
N PRO A 224 19.82 -18.34 13.53
CA PRO A 224 20.10 -19.10 12.31
C PRO A 224 21.61 -19.12 12.01
N ALA A 225 22.10 -20.29 11.63
CA ALA A 225 23.44 -20.48 11.06
C ALA A 225 23.33 -21.24 9.72
N PRO A 226 24.31 -21.04 8.83
CA PRO A 226 24.12 -21.04 7.39
C PRO A 226 24.10 -22.44 6.79
N VAL A 227 23.54 -22.53 5.58
CA VAL A 227 23.54 -23.70 4.72
C VAL A 227 24.97 -24.19 4.45
N SER A 228 25.30 -25.36 4.99
CA SER A 228 26.38 -26.23 4.53
C SER A 228 25.76 -27.56 4.15
N GLU A 229 25.35 -27.70 2.90
CA GLU A 229 25.04 -29.01 2.31
C GLU A 229 26.36 -29.70 1.98
N VAL A 230 26.72 -30.71 2.77
CA VAL A 230 27.54 -31.83 2.32
C VAL A 230 26.95 -33.12 2.90
N GLY A 231 26.64 -34.06 2.01
CA GLY A 231 26.90 -35.47 2.27
C GLY A 231 25.68 -36.34 2.58
N SER A 232 25.00 -36.80 1.52
CA SER A 232 24.29 -38.08 1.54
C SER A 232 25.03 -39.08 0.65
N GLY A 233 25.83 -39.94 1.27
CA GLY A 233 26.01 -41.33 0.83
C GLY A 233 25.33 -42.23 1.87
N PRO A 234 25.03 -43.51 1.61
CA PRO A 234 25.94 -44.42 0.91
C PRO A 234 25.27 -45.45 -0.02
N GLU A 235 26.02 -46.06 -0.96
CA GLU A 235 25.99 -47.53 -1.12
C GLU A 235 27.17 -48.08 -1.96
N LYS A 236 27.89 -49.03 -1.33
CA LYS A 236 28.68 -50.20 -1.79
C LYS A 236 29.19 -50.25 -3.24
N THR A 237 30.50 -50.53 -3.42
CA THR A 237 31.09 -51.88 -3.60
C THR A 237 32.60 -51.85 -3.84
N ILE A 238 33.34 -52.68 -3.09
CA ILE A 238 34.48 -53.56 -3.47
C ILE A 238 35.72 -52.95 -4.17
N GLY A 239 36.90 -53.12 -3.55
CA GLY A 239 38.09 -53.56 -4.30
C GLY A 239 39.47 -52.95 -3.96
N LYS A 240 40.15 -53.56 -2.98
CA LYS A 240 41.53 -54.09 -3.09
C LYS A 240 42.74 -53.14 -3.35
N LYS A 241 43.49 -52.93 -2.25
CA LYS A 241 44.97 -53.07 -2.05
C LYS A 241 46.01 -52.13 -2.73
N VAL A 242 46.79 -51.49 -1.82
CA VAL A 242 48.28 -51.53 -1.66
C VAL A 242 49.16 -50.42 -2.28
N GLY A 243 50.09 -49.91 -1.43
CA GLY A 243 51.33 -49.16 -1.69
C GLY A 243 51.16 -47.65 -1.48
N VAL A 244 51.68 -46.95 -0.46
CA VAL A 244 53.04 -46.84 0.11
C VAL A 244 54.11 -46.62 -0.95
N GLU A 245 54.39 -45.35 -1.22
CA GLU A 245 55.67 -44.67 -0.98
C GLU A 245 55.44 -43.16 -0.85
#